data_AF-A0A7Y2F7S1-F1
#
_entry.id   AF-A0A7Y2F7S1-F1
#
_cell.length_a   1.000
_cell.length_b   1.000
_cell.length_c   1.000
_cell.angle_alpha   90.00
_cell.angle_beta   90.00
_cell.angle_gamma   90.00
#
_symmetry.space_group_name_H-M   'P 1'
#
loop_
_entity.id
_entity.type
_entity.pdbx_description
1 polymer ?
#
loop_
_entity_poly.entity_id
_entity_poly.type
_entity_poly.pdbx_seq_one_letter_code
_entity_poly.pdbx_strand_id
1 'polypeptide(L)'
;MWLMSPLSVSDTLPLTTEVDVVIFDEASQVTLEDAVPALCRGKQVIVVGDQMQLPPTNFFSTKRSDDDESGDIMVTDDDGEDISYDLSSASFLGFADRTLPSTMLGWHYRSRSESLISFSNWRFYDGRLLTVPEEHLPGPTKLPTDAASPDQTRQAAAMFYDRPISFHFLENGCYENRRNRVEADHIALMVRELLCGEVTPPDGVEQIPPNPTIGVIAFSEAQQSEIESALSRLAEEDPDFAERLDRESVREENGQFAGLLVKNLENIQGDERDIVLLSICYGPDANARMRMNFGPINKSGGEKRLNVAFSRAKYHMAIVSSIRHTAITNDYNTGAATLRDYLHYADAHSAQRHEEATNLLHRLALARRLTTVDTTPNTSALKRQVTEVLRDAGWIVDQDVGQSHFRIDIAVKKSGDSKYRLGVLLDDAGYRDSDPFERDVQRPKLLQDFGWTITHVLGKDWYDDPGAETQRLIRLCAADNHR
;
A
#
# COMPACT_ATOMS: atom_id res chain seq x y z
N MET A 1 29.00 -0.57 -16.26
CA MET A 1 28.02 -0.20 -15.21
C MET A 1 28.50 -0.90 -13.94
N TRP A 2 28.82 -0.14 -12.90
CA TRP A 2 29.17 -0.68 -11.58
C TRP A 2 27.95 -0.56 -10.68
N LEU A 3 27.70 -1.56 -9.84
CA LEU A 3 26.65 -1.54 -8.81
C LEU A 3 27.32 -1.84 -7.47
N MET A 4 27.37 -0.84 -6.59
CA MET A 4 28.19 -0.87 -5.38
C MET A 4 27.52 -0.03 -4.29
N SER A 5 27.64 -0.45 -3.04
CA SER A 5 27.28 0.41 -1.90
C SER A 5 28.25 1.60 -1.79
N PRO A 6 27.85 2.72 -1.18
CA PRO A 6 28.75 3.88 -1.04
C PRO A 6 30.06 3.58 -0.31
N LEU A 7 30.00 2.69 0.70
CA LEU A 7 31.17 2.15 1.39
C LEU A 7 32.08 1.36 0.43
N SER A 8 31.50 0.48 -0.40
CA SER A 8 32.25 -0.29 -1.39
C SER A 8 32.94 0.60 -2.41
N VAL A 9 32.33 1.71 -2.82
CA VAL A 9 32.96 2.71 -3.71
C VAL A 9 34.23 3.27 -3.08
N SER A 10 34.20 3.55 -1.78
CA SER A 10 35.33 4.11 -1.04
C SER A 10 36.47 3.10 -0.86
N ASP A 11 36.13 1.85 -0.60
CA ASP A 11 37.12 0.78 -0.35
C ASP A 11 37.79 0.28 -1.64
N THR A 12 37.03 0.21 -2.74
CA THR A 12 37.50 -0.46 -3.96
C THR A 12 38.04 0.48 -5.04
N LEU A 13 37.48 1.68 -5.19
CA LEU A 13 37.81 2.56 -6.30
C LEU A 13 38.86 3.60 -5.89
N PRO A 14 39.94 3.77 -6.67
CA PRO A 14 40.88 4.87 -6.47
C PRO A 14 40.18 6.23 -6.40
N LEU A 15 40.77 7.16 -5.63
CA LEU A 15 40.26 8.54 -5.56
C LEU A 15 40.29 9.26 -6.91
N THR A 16 41.17 8.83 -7.82
CA THR A 16 41.31 9.40 -9.17
C THR A 16 40.35 8.82 -10.19
N THR A 17 39.51 7.85 -9.81
CA THR A 17 38.53 7.27 -10.73
C THR A 17 37.46 8.30 -11.05
N GLU A 18 37.32 8.66 -12.32
CA GLU A 18 36.24 9.51 -12.81
C GLU A 18 35.15 8.67 -13.48
N VAL A 19 33.89 9.03 -13.24
CA VAL A 19 32.72 8.43 -13.89
C VAL A 19 31.84 9.52 -14.48
N ASP A 20 31.23 9.25 -15.62
CA ASP A 20 30.40 10.27 -16.29
C ASP A 20 29.09 10.52 -15.54
N VAL A 21 28.49 9.48 -14.96
CA VAL A 21 27.23 9.56 -14.22
C VAL A 21 27.30 8.70 -12.96
N VAL A 22 26.83 9.25 -11.84
CA VAL A 22 26.56 8.53 -10.59
C VAL A 22 25.05 8.55 -10.36
N ILE A 23 24.48 7.37 -10.13
CA ILE A 23 23.07 7.22 -9.81
C ILE A 23 22.98 6.67 -8.39
N PHE A 24 22.32 7.42 -7.51
CA PHE A 24 21.93 6.93 -6.19
C PHE A 24 20.49 6.46 -6.27
N ASP A 25 20.27 5.18 -6.00
CA ASP A 25 18.95 4.63 -5.75
C ASP A 25 18.72 4.53 -4.23
N GLU A 26 17.46 4.58 -3.79
CA GLU A 26 17.10 4.59 -2.37
C GLU A 26 17.87 5.63 -1.53
N ALA A 27 18.13 6.81 -2.10
CA ALA A 27 18.97 7.85 -1.50
C ALA A 27 18.42 8.44 -0.18
N SER A 28 17.17 8.11 0.19
CA SER A 28 16.62 8.40 1.52
C SER A 28 17.31 7.60 2.63
N GLN A 29 17.90 6.45 2.29
CA GLN A 29 18.64 5.58 3.20
C GLN A 29 20.16 5.86 3.22
N VAL A 30 20.64 6.82 2.43
CA VAL A 30 22.05 7.17 2.34
C VAL A 30 22.31 8.45 3.13
N THR A 31 23.29 8.44 4.02
CA THR A 31 23.76 9.66 4.70
C THR A 31 24.51 10.57 3.72
N LEU A 32 24.60 11.86 4.01
CA LEU A 32 25.30 12.79 3.12
C LEU A 32 26.79 12.43 3.00
N GLU A 33 27.42 12.11 4.12
CA GLU A 33 28.82 11.73 4.23
C GLU A 33 29.17 10.46 3.46
N ASP A 34 28.29 9.46 3.46
CA ASP A 34 28.47 8.24 2.68
C ASP A 34 28.35 8.50 1.17
N ALA A 35 27.55 9.49 0.76
CA ALA A 35 27.40 9.85 -0.65
C ALA A 35 28.62 10.60 -1.22
N VAL A 36 29.36 11.36 -0.40
CA VAL A 36 30.47 12.24 -0.86
C VAL A 36 31.51 11.52 -1.73
N PRO A 37 32.04 10.35 -1.36
CA PRO A 37 33.05 9.67 -2.17
C PRO A 37 32.56 9.35 -3.59
N ALA A 38 31.32 8.88 -3.74
CA ALA A 38 30.76 8.61 -5.05
C ALA A 38 30.48 9.93 -5.80
N LEU A 39 29.95 10.95 -5.13
CA LEU A 39 29.67 12.26 -5.72
C LEU A 39 30.90 12.93 -6.33
N CYS A 40 32.03 12.93 -5.62
CA CYS A 40 33.26 13.57 -6.09
C CYS A 40 33.85 12.95 -7.37
N ARG A 41 33.44 11.72 -7.72
CA ARG A 41 33.89 11.01 -8.91
C ARG A 41 32.97 11.24 -10.12
N GLY A 42 31.75 11.73 -9.92
CA GLY A 42 30.73 11.90 -10.96
C GLY A 42 30.73 13.27 -11.62
N LYS A 43 30.64 13.30 -12.96
CA LYS A 43 30.37 14.56 -13.70
C LYS A 43 28.90 14.96 -13.65
N GLN A 44 28.01 13.97 -13.62
CA GLN A 44 26.57 14.13 -13.46
C GLN A 44 26.06 13.23 -12.33
N VAL A 45 25.09 13.71 -11.58
CA VAL A 45 24.48 12.99 -10.45
C VAL A 45 22.98 12.89 -10.66
N ILE A 46 22.43 11.69 -10.47
CA ILE A 46 21.00 11.42 -10.43
C ILE A 46 20.70 10.84 -9.04
N VAL A 47 19.73 11.42 -8.35
CA VAL A 47 19.34 11.01 -7.00
C VAL A 47 17.89 10.55 -7.04
N VAL A 48 17.66 9.28 -6.68
CA VAL A 48 16.35 8.64 -6.66
C VAL A 48 16.07 8.14 -5.25
N GLY A 49 14.86 8.35 -4.76
CA GLY A 49 14.44 7.86 -3.45
C GLY A 49 13.13 8.49 -2.99
N ASP A 50 12.68 8.11 -1.79
CA ASP A 50 11.42 8.58 -1.22
C ASP A 50 11.62 9.13 0.20
N GLN A 51 11.36 10.43 0.39
CA GLN A 51 11.50 11.10 1.69
C GLN A 51 10.48 10.64 2.73
N MET A 52 9.38 10.00 2.30
CA MET A 52 8.31 9.50 3.16
C MET A 52 8.52 8.04 3.58
N GLN A 53 9.67 7.43 3.23
CA GLN A 53 10.12 6.11 3.70
C GLN A 53 11.19 6.23 4.79
N LEU A 54 11.78 5.12 5.22
CA LEU A 54 12.72 5.11 6.33
C LEU A 54 13.96 5.98 6.04
N PRO A 55 14.50 6.68 7.05
CA PRO A 55 15.77 7.40 6.94
C PRO A 55 16.98 6.44 7.00
N PRO A 56 18.21 6.96 6.85
CA PRO A 56 19.42 6.14 6.85
C PRO A 56 19.65 5.36 8.14
N THR A 57 20.32 4.23 7.97
CA THR A 57 20.87 3.39 9.04
C THR A 57 22.32 3.75 9.33
N ASN A 58 22.65 3.95 10.60
CA ASN A 58 23.98 4.03 11.18
C ASN A 58 24.39 2.64 11.70
N PHE A 59 25.26 1.96 10.96
CA PHE A 59 25.85 0.65 11.35
C PHE A 59 26.96 0.75 12.43
N PHE A 60 27.49 1.96 12.72
CA PHE A 60 28.70 2.12 13.55
C PHE A 60 28.52 2.96 14.82
N SER A 61 27.30 3.16 15.32
CA SER A 61 27.13 3.85 16.61
C SER A 61 27.56 2.94 17.76
N THR A 62 28.82 3.11 18.17
CA THR A 62 29.37 2.46 19.36
C THR A 62 28.48 2.82 20.55
N LYS A 63 28.01 1.81 21.30
CA LYS A 63 27.28 1.92 22.59
C LYS A 63 27.70 3.18 23.38
N ARG A 64 27.03 4.30 23.13
CA ARG A 64 27.07 5.45 24.02
C ARG A 64 25.91 5.23 24.98
N SER A 65 26.29 4.80 26.17
CA SER A 65 25.54 4.78 27.42
C SER A 65 24.19 5.50 27.41
N ASP A 66 23.12 4.77 27.73
CA ASP A 66 21.89 5.07 28.52
C ASP A 66 21.32 6.51 28.66
N ASP A 67 21.77 7.49 27.88
CA ASP A 67 21.11 8.79 27.76
C ASP A 67 20.16 8.72 26.56
N ASP A 68 18.90 8.43 26.85
CA ASP A 68 17.69 8.43 26.00
C ASP A 68 17.41 9.79 25.27
N GLU A 69 18.42 10.65 25.06
CA GLU A 69 18.28 11.96 24.41
C GLU A 69 18.59 11.94 22.90
N SER A 70 19.34 10.96 22.38
CA SER A 70 19.47 10.76 20.93
C SER A 70 18.23 10.03 20.42
N GLY A 71 17.46 10.65 19.53
CA GLY A 71 16.24 10.09 18.94
C GLY A 71 16.43 8.86 18.04
N ASP A 72 17.56 8.17 18.16
CA ASP A 72 17.96 7.03 17.35
C ASP A 72 17.21 5.75 17.78
N ILE A 73 17.07 4.80 16.84
CA ILE A 73 16.46 3.49 17.11
C ILE A 73 17.48 2.40 16.86
N MET A 74 17.75 1.55 17.86
CA MET A 74 18.55 0.34 17.73
C MET A 74 17.68 -0.85 17.30
N VAL A 75 18.13 -1.62 16.32
CA VAL A 75 17.46 -2.79 15.73
C VAL A 75 18.51 -3.86 15.46
N THR A 76 18.21 -5.13 15.64
CA THR A 76 19.09 -6.22 15.19
C THR A 76 18.67 -6.64 13.77
N ASP A 77 19.59 -6.67 12.82
CA ASP A 77 19.32 -7.17 11.46
C ASP A 77 19.24 -8.70 11.40
N ASP A 78 18.93 -9.22 10.21
CA ASP A 78 18.76 -10.66 9.97
C ASP A 78 20.09 -11.44 10.17
N ASP A 79 21.24 -10.77 10.15
CA ASP A 79 22.58 -11.33 10.41
C ASP A 79 22.99 -11.23 11.89
N GLY A 80 22.16 -10.62 12.74
CA GLY A 80 22.41 -10.47 14.17
C GLY A 80 23.21 -9.22 14.55
N GLU A 81 23.38 -8.26 13.63
CA GLU A 81 24.10 -7.00 13.87
C GLU A 81 23.16 -5.89 14.39
N ASP A 82 23.59 -5.17 15.43
CA ASP A 82 22.84 -4.03 15.97
C ASP A 82 23.00 -2.79 15.04
N ILE A 83 21.94 -2.44 14.32
CA ILE A 83 21.82 -1.25 13.46
C ILE A 83 21.09 -0.13 14.21
N SER A 84 21.65 1.08 14.21
CA SER A 84 20.94 2.28 14.67
C SER A 84 20.33 3.06 13.51
N TYR A 85 19.13 3.63 13.63
CA TYR A 85 18.57 4.57 12.64
C TYR A 85 18.67 5.99 13.17
N ASP A 86 19.36 6.87 12.45
CA ASP A 86 19.43 8.29 12.79
C ASP A 86 18.28 9.06 12.15
N LEU A 87 17.30 9.38 12.98
CA LEU A 87 16.08 10.09 12.58
C LEU A 87 16.29 11.61 12.52
N SER A 88 17.43 12.11 12.99
CA SER A 88 17.81 13.52 13.00
C SER A 88 18.76 13.90 11.85
N SER A 89 19.49 12.91 11.33
CA SER A 89 20.36 13.04 10.16
C SER A 89 19.57 13.42 8.92
N ALA A 90 20.08 14.43 8.21
CA ALA A 90 19.58 14.78 6.89
C ALA A 90 20.08 13.72 5.90
N SER A 91 19.16 12.88 5.38
CA SER A 91 19.49 11.98 4.28
C SER A 91 20.03 12.75 3.07
N PHE A 92 20.85 12.08 2.26
CA PHE A 92 21.37 12.64 1.03
C PHE A 92 20.23 13.11 0.11
N LEU A 93 19.13 12.35 0.03
CA LEU A 93 17.92 12.76 -0.68
C LEU A 93 17.33 14.07 -0.14
N GLY A 94 17.23 14.22 1.18
CA GLY A 94 16.72 15.43 1.82
C GLY A 94 17.57 16.67 1.52
N PHE A 95 18.90 16.49 1.40
CA PHE A 95 19.81 17.55 0.97
C PHE A 95 19.70 17.86 -0.52
N ALA A 96 19.64 16.81 -1.35
CA ALA A 96 19.52 16.92 -2.80
C ALA A 96 18.25 17.66 -3.22
N ASP A 97 17.10 17.32 -2.65
CA ASP A 97 15.81 17.94 -2.96
C ASP A 97 15.75 19.46 -2.67
N ARG A 98 16.56 19.95 -1.71
CA ARG A 98 16.66 21.39 -1.41
C ARG A 98 17.54 22.15 -2.40
N THR A 99 18.42 21.45 -3.10
CA THR A 99 19.54 22.06 -3.84
C THR A 99 19.45 21.81 -5.34
N LEU A 100 18.84 20.70 -5.75
CA LEU A 100 18.72 20.23 -7.13
C LEU A 100 17.26 20.32 -7.60
N PRO A 101 17.02 20.45 -8.92
CA PRO A 101 15.67 20.31 -9.45
C PRO A 101 15.16 18.89 -9.19
N SER A 102 14.00 18.78 -8.54
CA SER A 102 13.33 17.50 -8.29
C SER A 102 12.12 17.33 -9.20
N THR A 103 11.83 16.07 -9.54
CA THR A 103 10.63 15.68 -10.30
C THR A 103 9.97 14.52 -9.57
N MET A 104 8.70 14.68 -9.22
CA MET A 104 7.92 13.61 -8.60
C MET A 104 7.45 12.63 -9.68
N LEU A 105 7.76 11.35 -9.49
CA LEU A 105 7.15 10.28 -10.28
C LEU A 105 5.73 10.05 -9.75
N GLY A 106 4.72 10.42 -10.54
CA GLY A 106 3.33 10.44 -10.10
C GLY A 106 2.66 9.06 -10.09
N TRP A 107 2.93 8.21 -11.07
CA TRP A 107 2.19 6.96 -11.24
C TRP A 107 2.59 5.88 -10.23
N HIS A 108 1.58 5.27 -9.59
CA HIS A 108 1.75 4.09 -8.74
C HIS A 108 1.28 2.83 -9.47
N TYR A 109 2.21 1.88 -9.65
CA TYR A 109 1.95 0.64 -10.41
C TYR A 109 1.92 -0.62 -9.55
N ARG A 110 2.39 -0.56 -8.30
CA ARG A 110 2.55 -1.75 -7.44
C ARG A 110 1.20 -2.32 -7.01
N SER A 111 0.35 -1.46 -6.47
CA SER A 111 -0.93 -1.88 -5.89
C SER A 111 -1.97 -2.00 -6.99
N ARG A 112 -2.59 -3.17 -7.07
CA ARG A 112 -3.64 -3.52 -8.04
C ARG A 112 -5.01 -3.06 -7.62
N SER A 113 -5.17 -2.74 -6.35
CA SER A 113 -6.29 -1.99 -5.81
C SER A 113 -5.81 -0.60 -5.39
N GLU A 114 -6.59 0.41 -5.77
CA GLU A 114 -6.36 1.80 -5.37
C GLU A 114 -6.42 1.96 -3.84
N SER A 115 -7.34 1.26 -3.19
CA SER A 115 -7.57 1.33 -1.75
C SER A 115 -6.36 0.90 -0.92
N LEU A 116 -5.49 0.02 -1.45
CA LEU A 116 -4.24 -0.36 -0.78
C LEU A 116 -3.27 0.81 -0.59
N ILE A 117 -3.28 1.79 -1.50
CA ILE A 117 -2.32 2.90 -1.49
C ILE A 117 -2.97 4.24 -1.17
N SER A 118 -4.29 4.39 -1.31
CA SER A 118 -5.01 5.65 -1.11
C SER A 118 -4.73 6.32 0.23
N PHE A 119 -4.72 5.55 1.32
CA PHE A 119 -4.38 6.13 2.62
C PHE A 119 -2.99 6.76 2.60
N SER A 120 -1.99 6.02 2.14
CA SER A 120 -0.62 6.51 2.03
C SER A 120 -0.51 7.71 1.09
N ASN A 121 -1.19 7.65 -0.07
CA ASN A 121 -1.22 8.73 -1.05
C ASN A 121 -1.71 10.05 -0.43
N TRP A 122 -2.87 10.02 0.24
CA TRP A 122 -3.45 11.21 0.87
C TRP A 122 -2.69 11.64 2.13
N ARG A 123 -2.17 10.68 2.92
CA ARG A 123 -1.46 10.98 4.16
C ARG A 123 -0.08 11.54 3.93
N PHE A 124 0.68 11.04 2.95
CA PHE A 124 2.11 11.32 2.78
C PHE A 124 2.45 12.10 1.50
N TYR A 125 1.64 12.00 0.44
CA TYR A 125 1.94 12.56 -0.88
C TYR A 125 0.94 13.63 -1.34
N ASP A 126 0.04 14.07 -0.46
CA ASP A 126 -1.01 15.06 -0.73
C ASP A 126 -1.96 14.65 -1.87
N GLY A 127 -2.18 13.34 -2.08
CA GLY A 127 -3.03 12.83 -3.16
C GLY A 127 -2.40 12.90 -4.56
N ARG A 128 -1.12 13.31 -4.65
CA ARG A 128 -0.42 13.52 -5.92
C ARG A 128 0.01 12.24 -6.64
N LEU A 129 0.00 11.09 -5.97
CA LEU A 129 0.22 9.83 -6.67
C LEU A 129 -1.01 9.53 -7.53
N LEU A 130 -0.78 9.25 -8.81
CA LEU A 130 -1.78 8.82 -9.76
C LEU A 130 -1.95 7.30 -9.61
N THR A 131 -3.13 6.91 -9.16
CA THR A 131 -3.50 5.51 -8.93
C THR A 131 -4.57 5.12 -9.92
N VAL A 132 -4.58 3.85 -10.32
CA VAL A 132 -5.57 3.33 -11.26
C VAL A 132 -6.86 3.03 -10.49
N PRO A 133 -8.02 3.63 -10.87
CA PRO A 133 -9.28 3.37 -10.19
C PRO A 133 -9.67 1.88 -10.21
N GLU A 134 -10.33 1.42 -9.16
CA GLU A 134 -10.78 0.02 -9.06
C GLU A 134 -12.00 -0.23 -9.95
N GLU A 135 -11.94 -1.28 -10.77
CA GLU A 135 -13.10 -1.74 -11.56
C GLU A 135 -14.09 -2.58 -10.75
N HIS A 136 -13.60 -3.23 -9.69
CA HIS A 136 -14.39 -4.17 -8.92
C HIS A 136 -15.33 -3.43 -7.98
N LEU A 137 -16.58 -3.86 -7.98
CA LEU A 137 -17.62 -3.36 -7.10
C LEU A 137 -17.65 -4.26 -5.86
N PRO A 138 -17.66 -3.67 -4.67
CA PRO A 138 -17.58 -4.45 -3.46
C PRO A 138 -18.81 -5.35 -3.28
N GLY A 139 -18.55 -6.61 -2.95
CA GLY A 139 -19.58 -7.58 -2.61
C GLY A 139 -20.23 -7.31 -1.24
N PRO A 140 -21.46 -7.80 -1.01
CA PRO A 140 -22.21 -7.57 0.23
C PRO A 140 -21.68 -8.34 1.45
N THR A 141 -20.58 -9.08 1.32
CA THR A 141 -20.15 -10.05 2.34
C THR A 141 -19.50 -9.33 3.53
N LYS A 142 -20.12 -9.41 4.71
CA LYS A 142 -19.50 -8.94 5.97
C LYS A 142 -18.53 -9.99 6.48
N LEU A 143 -17.30 -9.60 6.79
CA LEU A 143 -16.39 -10.47 7.53
C LEU A 143 -17.02 -10.85 8.88
N PRO A 144 -16.74 -12.05 9.40
CA PRO A 144 -17.10 -12.40 10.76
C PRO A 144 -16.58 -11.31 11.70
N THR A 145 -17.50 -10.61 12.35
CA THR A 145 -17.15 -9.68 13.42
C THR A 145 -16.61 -10.55 14.56
N ASP A 146 -15.32 -10.35 14.89
CA ASP A 146 -14.62 -10.98 16.01
C ASP A 146 -14.06 -12.38 15.70
N ALA A 147 -13.03 -12.45 14.84
CA ALA A 147 -12.36 -13.69 14.42
C ALA A 147 -11.41 -14.28 15.49
N ALA A 148 -11.89 -14.44 16.72
CA ALA A 148 -11.08 -14.94 17.83
C ALA A 148 -11.01 -16.47 17.91
N SER A 149 -11.92 -17.19 17.24
CA SER A 149 -11.94 -18.66 17.21
C SER A 149 -11.43 -19.23 15.88
N PRO A 150 -10.85 -20.45 15.87
CA PRO A 150 -10.35 -21.08 14.64
C PRO A 150 -11.39 -21.21 13.52
N ASP A 151 -12.65 -21.48 13.85
CA ASP A 151 -13.73 -21.56 12.85
C ASP A 151 -14.03 -20.20 12.21
N GLN A 152 -14.02 -19.13 13.00
CA GLN A 152 -14.22 -17.77 12.48
C GLN A 152 -13.02 -17.31 11.66
N THR A 153 -11.79 -17.67 12.06
CA THR A 153 -10.59 -17.42 11.26
C THR A 153 -10.68 -18.11 9.90
N ARG A 154 -11.10 -19.38 9.86
CA ARG A 154 -11.33 -20.10 8.58
C ARG A 154 -12.37 -19.42 7.71
N GLN A 155 -13.48 -18.98 8.30
CA GLN A 155 -14.52 -18.24 7.57
C GLN A 155 -13.99 -16.90 7.03
N ALA A 156 -13.19 -16.19 7.83
CA ALA A 156 -12.56 -14.95 7.41
C ALA A 156 -11.54 -15.17 6.27
N ALA A 157 -10.76 -16.26 6.33
CA ALA A 157 -9.83 -16.65 5.28
C ALA A 157 -10.55 -16.98 3.97
N ALA A 158 -11.66 -17.71 4.02
CA ALA A 158 -12.47 -18.03 2.83
C ALA A 158 -13.02 -16.78 2.11
N MET A 159 -13.13 -15.66 2.82
CA MET A 159 -13.62 -14.38 2.30
C MET A 159 -12.49 -13.36 2.06
N PHE A 160 -11.22 -13.80 2.14
CA PHE A 160 -10.07 -12.90 2.11
C PHE A 160 -10.00 -12.10 0.81
N TYR A 161 -10.25 -12.75 -0.32
CA TYR A 161 -10.22 -12.14 -1.66
C TYR A 161 -11.48 -11.36 -2.03
N ASP A 162 -12.49 -11.28 -1.15
CA ASP A 162 -13.70 -10.48 -1.41
C ASP A 162 -13.42 -8.98 -1.40
N ARG A 163 -12.27 -8.55 -0.85
CA ARG A 163 -11.93 -7.14 -0.68
C ARG A 163 -10.42 -6.94 -0.58
N PRO A 164 -9.86 -5.86 -1.17
CA PRO A 164 -8.43 -5.57 -1.08
C PRO A 164 -7.89 -5.39 0.34
N ILE A 165 -8.66 -4.75 1.23
CA ILE A 165 -8.28 -4.56 2.65
C ILE A 165 -9.34 -5.18 3.55
N SER A 166 -8.93 -6.16 4.35
CA SER A 166 -9.74 -6.77 5.41
C SER A 166 -9.25 -6.37 6.79
N PHE A 167 -10.17 -6.07 7.70
CA PHE A 167 -9.88 -5.73 9.10
C PHE A 167 -10.41 -6.83 10.03
N HIS A 168 -9.49 -7.49 10.72
CA HIS A 168 -9.72 -8.63 11.60
C HIS A 168 -9.54 -8.16 13.05
N PHE A 169 -10.66 -7.83 13.69
CA PHE A 169 -10.65 -7.39 15.09
C PHE A 169 -10.68 -8.58 16.04
N LEU A 170 -9.72 -8.66 16.96
CA LEU A 170 -9.58 -9.75 17.92
C LEU A 170 -9.77 -9.22 19.35
N GLU A 171 -11.02 -9.23 19.84
CA GLU A 171 -11.42 -8.61 21.11
C GLU A 171 -10.66 -9.16 22.34
N ASN A 172 -10.25 -10.43 22.31
CA ASN A 172 -9.60 -11.11 23.43
C ASN A 172 -8.06 -11.08 23.40
N GLY A 173 -7.45 -10.30 22.50
CA GLY A 173 -5.99 -10.24 22.45
C GLY A 173 -5.39 -9.49 23.62
N CYS A 174 -4.45 -10.15 24.30
CA CYS A 174 -3.70 -9.59 25.42
C CYS A 174 -2.33 -9.14 24.92
N TYR A 175 -1.97 -7.88 25.18
CA TYR A 175 -0.65 -7.34 24.90
C TYR A 175 0.26 -7.48 26.13
N GLU A 176 1.23 -8.39 26.03
CA GLU A 176 2.18 -8.68 27.10
C GLU A 176 3.58 -8.88 26.53
N ASN A 177 4.60 -8.28 27.15
CA ASN A 177 6.01 -8.39 26.72
C ASN A 177 6.23 -8.09 25.23
N ARG A 178 5.51 -7.08 24.69
CA ARG A 178 5.53 -6.69 23.27
C ARG A 178 4.99 -7.76 22.30
N ARG A 179 4.17 -8.68 22.82
CA ARG A 179 3.56 -9.78 22.07
C ARG A 179 2.06 -9.80 22.23
N ASN A 180 1.38 -10.37 21.25
CA ASN A 180 -0.02 -10.69 21.27
C ASN A 180 -0.23 -12.06 20.64
N ARG A 181 -0.40 -13.05 21.52
CA ARG A 181 -0.54 -14.45 21.16
C ARG A 181 -1.77 -14.71 20.28
N VAL A 182 -2.87 -14.02 20.57
CA VAL A 182 -4.15 -14.21 19.86
C VAL A 182 -4.01 -13.72 18.41
N GLU A 183 -3.35 -12.58 18.19
CA GLU A 183 -3.02 -12.14 16.83
C GLU A 183 -2.08 -13.10 16.11
N ALA A 184 -1.05 -13.61 16.79
CA ALA A 184 -0.10 -14.55 16.21
C ALA A 184 -0.74 -15.89 15.81
N ASP A 185 -1.59 -16.46 16.67
CA ASP A 185 -2.35 -17.68 16.39
C ASP A 185 -3.34 -17.47 15.22
N HIS A 186 -4.04 -16.33 15.17
CA HIS A 186 -4.94 -15.99 14.06
C HIS A 186 -4.17 -15.85 12.73
N ILE A 187 -3.01 -15.20 12.74
CA ILE A 187 -2.17 -15.05 11.55
C ILE A 187 -1.63 -16.40 11.08
N ALA A 188 -1.14 -17.24 11.97
CA ALA A 188 -0.65 -18.58 11.59
C ALA A 188 -1.75 -19.40 10.93
N LEU A 189 -2.97 -19.34 11.46
CA LEU A 189 -4.12 -20.03 10.87
C LEU A 189 -4.55 -19.40 9.53
N MET A 190 -4.50 -18.07 9.38
CA MET A 190 -4.71 -17.40 8.09
C MET A 190 -3.68 -17.85 7.04
N VAL A 191 -2.39 -17.91 7.39
CA VAL A 191 -1.33 -18.41 6.50
C VAL A 191 -1.62 -19.85 6.10
N ARG A 192 -2.01 -20.70 7.05
CA ARG A 192 -2.40 -22.08 6.78
C ARG A 192 -3.58 -22.17 5.82
N GLU A 193 -4.63 -21.39 6.00
CA GLU A 193 -5.78 -21.40 5.09
C GLU A 193 -5.43 -20.85 3.70
N LEU A 194 -4.54 -19.86 3.60
CA LEU A 194 -4.09 -19.34 2.30
C LEU A 194 -3.15 -20.30 1.56
N LEU A 195 -2.35 -21.10 2.27
CA LEU A 195 -1.43 -22.08 1.65
C LEU A 195 -2.07 -23.44 1.39
N CYS A 196 -2.91 -23.92 2.32
CA CYS A 196 -3.51 -25.25 2.29
C CYS A 196 -4.96 -25.23 1.82
N GLY A 197 -5.70 -24.17 2.13
CA GLY A 197 -7.09 -24.05 1.76
C GLY A 197 -7.26 -23.86 0.26
N GLU A 198 -8.36 -24.37 -0.29
CA GLU A 198 -8.86 -23.99 -1.63
C GLU A 198 -9.43 -22.56 -1.60
N VAL A 199 -8.78 -21.63 -0.89
CA VAL A 199 -9.14 -20.22 -0.92
C VAL A 199 -8.70 -19.68 -2.27
N THR A 200 -9.57 -19.81 -3.26
CA THR A 200 -9.35 -19.26 -4.59
C THR A 200 -9.98 -17.89 -4.70
N PRO A 201 -9.35 -16.95 -5.43
CA PRO A 201 -10.02 -15.72 -5.83
C PRO A 201 -11.36 -16.03 -6.50
N PRO A 202 -12.41 -15.22 -6.30
CA PRO A 202 -13.69 -15.40 -6.99
C PRO A 202 -13.51 -15.42 -8.52
N ASP A 203 -14.38 -16.15 -9.22
CA ASP A 203 -14.40 -16.16 -10.68
C ASP A 203 -14.44 -14.72 -11.24
N GLY A 204 -13.46 -14.39 -12.10
CA GLY A 204 -13.32 -13.07 -12.72
C GLY A 204 -12.37 -12.10 -12.01
N VAL A 205 -11.77 -12.46 -10.87
CA VAL A 205 -10.64 -11.73 -10.27
C VAL A 205 -9.33 -12.23 -10.90
N GLU A 206 -9.18 -12.06 -12.21
CA GLU A 206 -8.04 -12.56 -13.00
C GLU A 206 -6.70 -11.89 -12.67
N GLN A 207 -6.71 -10.92 -11.76
CA GLN A 207 -5.54 -10.10 -11.52
C GLN A 207 -4.54 -10.78 -10.58
N ILE A 208 -4.99 -11.69 -9.69
CA ILE A 208 -4.13 -12.29 -8.66
C ILE A 208 -3.34 -13.47 -9.26
N PRO A 209 -2.01 -13.57 -9.00
CA PRO A 209 -1.22 -14.72 -9.42
C PRO A 209 -1.79 -16.04 -8.85
N PRO A 210 -1.74 -17.15 -9.60
CA PRO A 210 -2.31 -18.43 -9.16
C PRO A 210 -1.65 -19.01 -7.91
N ASN A 211 -0.40 -18.62 -7.62
CA ASN A 211 0.29 -18.92 -6.37
C ASN A 211 0.79 -17.60 -5.76
N PRO A 212 -0.05 -16.84 -5.06
CA PRO A 212 0.33 -15.53 -4.56
C PRO A 212 1.38 -15.65 -3.46
N THR A 213 2.38 -14.78 -3.51
CA THR A 213 3.41 -14.67 -2.47
C THR A 213 2.82 -14.04 -1.20
N ILE A 214 3.19 -14.56 -0.03
CA ILE A 214 2.65 -14.12 1.27
C ILE A 214 3.74 -13.43 2.08
N GLY A 215 3.41 -12.30 2.70
CA GLY A 215 4.24 -11.62 3.68
C GLY A 215 3.48 -11.37 4.97
N VAL A 216 4.15 -11.56 6.09
CA VAL A 216 3.64 -11.20 7.40
C VAL A 216 4.51 -10.09 7.97
N ILE A 217 3.87 -9.00 8.38
CA ILE A 217 4.53 -7.84 8.96
C ILE A 217 4.11 -7.70 10.42
N ALA A 218 5.08 -7.75 11.32
CA ALA A 218 4.89 -7.56 12.75
C ALA A 218 5.31 -6.17 13.21
N PHE A 219 4.56 -5.57 14.14
CA PHE A 219 4.90 -4.25 14.67
C PHE A 219 6.12 -4.23 15.61
N SER A 220 6.64 -5.40 15.98
CA SER A 220 7.90 -5.53 16.71
C SER A 220 8.55 -6.88 16.45
N GLU A 221 9.86 -6.97 16.66
CA GLU A 221 10.62 -8.22 16.63
C GLU A 221 10.05 -9.27 17.60
N ALA A 222 9.66 -8.87 18.82
CA ALA A 222 9.06 -9.80 19.78
C ALA A 222 7.77 -10.44 19.24
N GLN A 223 6.96 -9.68 18.49
CA GLN A 223 5.76 -10.20 17.84
C GLN A 223 6.09 -11.02 16.59
N GLN A 224 7.14 -10.67 15.85
CA GLN A 224 7.64 -11.48 14.74
C GLN A 224 7.98 -12.89 15.23
N SER A 225 8.79 -13.01 16.29
CA SER A 225 9.13 -14.32 16.88
C SER A 225 7.91 -15.07 17.42
N GLU A 226 6.90 -14.35 17.91
CA GLU A 226 5.66 -14.96 18.40
C GLU A 226 4.83 -15.55 17.25
N ILE A 227 4.79 -14.87 16.10
CA ILE A 227 4.16 -15.36 14.87
C ILE A 227 4.91 -16.57 14.31
N GLU A 228 6.23 -16.51 14.25
CA GLU A 228 7.07 -17.65 13.84
C GLU A 228 6.81 -18.88 14.73
N SER A 229 6.79 -18.66 16.05
CA SER A 229 6.44 -19.71 17.02
C SER A 229 5.01 -20.24 16.83
N ALA A 230 4.08 -19.42 16.35
CA ALA A 230 2.72 -19.85 16.03
C ALA A 230 2.63 -20.69 14.77
N LEU A 231 3.37 -20.31 13.72
CA LEU A 231 3.51 -21.10 12.50
C LEU A 231 4.14 -22.47 12.81
N SER A 232 5.22 -22.51 13.60
CA SER A 232 5.88 -23.77 13.98
C SER A 232 4.98 -24.70 14.77
N ARG A 233 4.26 -24.19 15.78
CA ARG A 233 3.29 -25.01 16.55
C ARG A 233 2.19 -25.57 15.67
N LEU A 234 1.65 -24.76 14.75
CA LEU A 234 0.60 -25.23 13.85
C LEU A 234 1.12 -26.29 12.87
N ALA A 235 2.38 -26.16 12.40
CA ALA A 235 3.04 -27.16 11.56
C ALA A 235 3.29 -28.50 12.30
N GLU A 236 3.51 -28.48 13.62
CA GLU A 236 3.60 -29.70 14.43
C GLU A 236 2.27 -30.47 14.48
N GLU A 237 1.14 -29.77 14.39
CA GLU A 237 -0.21 -30.34 14.48
C GLU A 237 -0.82 -30.70 13.10
N ASP A 238 -0.41 -30.03 12.02
CA ASP A 238 -0.89 -30.21 10.65
C ASP A 238 0.27 -30.54 9.68
N PRO A 239 0.51 -31.84 9.36
CA PRO A 239 1.60 -32.24 8.48
C PRO A 239 1.51 -31.73 7.03
N ASP A 240 0.30 -31.51 6.50
CA ASP A 240 0.14 -30.94 5.13
C ASP A 240 0.54 -29.46 5.12
N PHE A 241 0.19 -28.75 6.18
CA PHE A 241 0.66 -27.37 6.37
C PHE A 241 2.18 -27.30 6.53
N ALA A 242 2.79 -28.20 7.29
CA ALA A 242 4.24 -28.24 7.46
C ALA A 242 4.98 -28.38 6.12
N GLU A 243 4.57 -29.31 5.26
CA GLU A 243 5.19 -29.51 3.95
C GLU A 243 5.09 -28.26 3.05
N ARG A 244 3.94 -27.58 3.07
CA ARG A 244 3.72 -26.36 2.29
C ARG A 244 4.51 -25.18 2.84
N LEU A 245 4.60 -25.06 4.17
CA LEU A 245 5.37 -24.03 4.85
C LEU A 245 6.87 -24.19 4.54
N ASP A 246 7.39 -25.41 4.57
CA ASP A 246 8.78 -25.71 4.21
C ASP A 246 9.08 -25.31 2.75
N ARG A 247 8.16 -25.61 1.83
CA ARG A 247 8.30 -25.23 0.42
C ARG A 247 8.31 -23.71 0.24
N GLU A 248 7.42 -22.99 0.92
CA GLU A 248 7.38 -21.54 0.85
C GLU A 248 8.59 -20.90 1.55
N SER A 249 9.22 -21.55 2.53
CA SER A 249 10.40 -21.00 3.22
C SER A 249 11.66 -20.95 2.34
N VAL A 250 11.67 -21.68 1.22
CA VAL A 250 12.80 -21.74 0.26
C VAL A 250 12.40 -21.36 -1.16
N ARG A 251 11.19 -20.82 -1.34
CA ARG A 251 10.67 -20.47 -2.67
C ARG A 251 11.46 -19.32 -3.27
N GLU A 252 11.99 -19.56 -4.47
CA GLU A 252 12.66 -18.56 -5.29
C GLU A 252 11.96 -18.43 -6.64
N GLU A 253 11.84 -17.18 -7.09
CA GLU A 253 11.35 -16.85 -8.44
C GLU A 253 12.35 -15.90 -9.11
N ASN A 254 12.77 -16.23 -10.32
CA ASN A 254 13.76 -15.44 -11.08
C ASN A 254 15.08 -15.17 -10.32
N GLY A 255 15.50 -16.09 -9.44
CA GLY A 255 16.72 -15.95 -8.63
C GLY A 255 16.58 -14.98 -7.45
N GLN A 256 15.35 -14.63 -7.06
CA GLN A 256 15.05 -13.84 -5.87
C GLN A 256 14.13 -14.62 -4.93
N PHE A 257 14.27 -14.40 -3.63
CA PHE A 257 13.41 -15.01 -2.63
C PHE A 257 11.97 -14.50 -2.76
N ALA A 258 11.05 -15.42 -3.08
CA ALA A 258 9.63 -15.16 -3.27
C ALA A 258 8.76 -15.92 -2.26
N GLY A 259 9.40 -16.52 -1.26
CA GLY A 259 8.77 -17.28 -0.21
C GLY A 259 8.00 -16.48 0.83
N LEU A 260 7.43 -17.21 1.80
CA LEU A 260 6.81 -16.61 2.97
C LEU A 260 7.86 -15.79 3.72
N LEU A 261 7.62 -14.49 3.86
CA LEU A 261 8.40 -13.66 4.76
C LEU A 261 7.62 -13.39 6.04
N VAL A 262 8.32 -13.35 7.17
CA VAL A 262 7.81 -12.84 8.45
C VAL A 262 8.85 -11.84 8.94
N LYS A 263 8.52 -10.55 8.88
CA LYS A 263 9.46 -9.48 9.22
C LYS A 263 8.81 -8.42 10.09
N ASN A 264 9.61 -7.71 10.87
CA ASN A 264 9.15 -6.56 11.64
C ASN A 264 9.14 -5.27 10.80
N LEU A 265 8.53 -4.20 11.33
CA LEU A 265 8.43 -2.88 10.68
C LEU A 265 9.77 -2.25 10.28
N GLU A 266 10.86 -2.62 10.93
CA GLU A 266 12.19 -2.04 10.71
C GLU A 266 12.92 -2.76 9.56
N ASN A 267 12.61 -4.04 9.32
CA ASN A 267 13.33 -4.88 8.34
C ASN A 267 12.53 -5.13 7.04
N ILE A 268 11.31 -4.58 6.90
CA ILE A 268 10.43 -4.84 5.74
C ILE A 268 10.69 -3.94 4.52
N GLN A 269 11.65 -3.02 4.60
CA GLN A 269 11.94 -2.12 3.47
C GLN A 269 12.48 -2.91 2.26
N GLY A 270 12.11 -2.46 1.06
CA GLY A 270 12.44 -3.15 -0.20
C GLY A 270 11.60 -4.40 -0.47
N ASP A 271 11.10 -5.08 0.55
CA ASP A 271 10.24 -6.26 0.39
C ASP A 271 8.82 -5.87 0.01
N GLU A 272 8.18 -6.73 -0.79
CA GLU A 272 6.78 -6.64 -1.18
C GLU A 272 6.23 -8.05 -1.43
N ARG A 273 4.93 -8.23 -1.24
CA ARG A 273 4.25 -9.51 -1.44
C ARG A 273 2.89 -9.30 -2.08
N ASP A 274 2.40 -10.33 -2.76
CA ASP A 274 1.07 -10.28 -3.36
C ASP A 274 0.01 -10.08 -2.27
N ILE A 275 0.21 -10.78 -1.16
CA ILE A 275 -0.64 -10.75 0.03
C ILE A 275 0.20 -10.34 1.24
N VAL A 276 -0.34 -9.41 2.05
CA VAL A 276 0.29 -9.01 3.32
C VAL A 276 -0.66 -9.21 4.49
N LEU A 277 -0.20 -9.86 5.55
CA LEU A 277 -0.88 -9.93 6.86
C LEU A 277 -0.13 -9.01 7.84
N LEU A 278 -0.79 -7.98 8.35
CA LEU A 278 -0.22 -6.98 9.24
C LEU A 278 -0.70 -7.22 10.68
N SER A 279 0.21 -7.59 11.59
CA SER A 279 -0.07 -7.71 13.03
C SER A 279 0.19 -6.37 13.72
N ILE A 280 -0.86 -5.75 14.24
CA ILE A 280 -0.77 -4.50 15.01
C ILE A 280 -0.15 -4.74 16.38
N CYS A 281 -0.33 -5.94 16.94
CA CYS A 281 0.14 -6.42 18.23
C CYS A 281 -0.44 -5.70 19.45
N TYR A 282 -0.65 -4.39 19.40
CA TYR A 282 -1.06 -3.61 20.55
C TYR A 282 -2.46 -3.94 21.02
N GLY A 283 -2.64 -3.90 22.33
CA GLY A 283 -3.83 -4.38 23.01
C GLY A 283 -3.87 -3.93 24.46
N PRO A 284 -5.01 -4.15 25.14
CA PRO A 284 -5.04 -4.14 26.59
C PRO A 284 -4.12 -5.23 27.16
N ASP A 285 -3.49 -4.96 28.30
CA ASP A 285 -2.76 -5.97 29.08
C ASP A 285 -3.73 -6.89 29.86
N ALA A 286 -3.19 -7.85 30.60
CA ALA A 286 -3.99 -8.78 31.42
C ALA A 286 -4.88 -8.11 32.48
N ASN A 287 -4.63 -6.83 32.81
CA ASN A 287 -5.45 -6.01 33.71
C ASN A 287 -6.44 -5.10 32.96
N ALA A 288 -6.68 -5.36 31.68
CA ALA A 288 -7.49 -4.55 30.77
C ALA A 288 -7.00 -3.10 30.60
N ARG A 289 -5.69 -2.84 30.84
CA ARG A 289 -5.11 -1.49 30.70
C ARG A 289 -4.43 -1.35 29.36
N MET A 290 -4.77 -0.26 28.67
CA MET A 290 -4.16 0.09 27.38
C MET A 290 -3.08 1.15 27.60
N ARG A 291 -1.87 0.88 27.14
CA ARG A 291 -0.74 1.83 27.21
C ARG A 291 -0.65 2.59 25.90
N MET A 292 -0.67 3.93 25.97
CA MET A 292 -0.48 4.82 24.81
C MET A 292 1.01 4.95 24.43
N ASN A 293 1.73 3.83 24.39
CA ASN A 293 3.11 3.74 23.98
C ASN A 293 3.27 2.56 23.01
N PHE A 294 3.37 2.90 21.75
CA PHE A 294 3.52 2.04 20.57
C PHE A 294 4.99 1.94 20.14
N GLY A 295 5.94 2.09 21.08
CA GLY A 295 7.36 1.88 20.83
C GLY A 295 7.90 2.73 19.67
N PRO A 296 8.52 2.14 18.62
CA PRO A 296 9.06 2.87 17.47
C PRO A 296 8.07 3.77 16.74
N ILE A 297 6.76 3.50 16.83
CA ILE A 297 5.72 4.33 16.22
C ILE A 297 5.54 5.65 16.97
N ASN A 298 5.78 5.69 18.28
CA ASN A 298 5.72 6.93 19.05
C ASN A 298 6.98 7.79 18.89
N LYS A 299 8.07 7.23 18.38
CA LYS A 299 9.31 7.97 18.11
C LYS A 299 9.20 8.82 16.83
N SER A 300 10.17 9.70 16.62
CA SER A 300 10.28 10.47 15.37
C SER A 300 10.31 9.54 14.16
N GLY A 301 9.67 9.92 13.05
CA GLY A 301 9.59 9.10 11.84
C GLY A 301 8.76 7.82 11.99
N GLY A 302 8.04 7.62 13.10
CA GLY A 302 7.14 6.48 13.29
C GLY A 302 6.07 6.39 12.20
N GLU A 303 5.59 7.53 11.69
CA GLU A 303 4.68 7.59 10.55
C GLU A 303 5.29 7.08 9.24
N LYS A 304 6.61 7.20 9.05
CA LYS A 304 7.30 6.70 7.85
C LYS A 304 7.42 5.18 7.86
N ARG A 305 7.64 4.57 9.04
CA ARG A 305 7.58 3.11 9.24
C ARG A 305 6.20 2.56 8.86
N LEU A 306 5.15 3.26 9.29
CA LEU A 306 3.79 2.92 8.93
C LEU A 306 3.54 3.06 7.42
N ASN A 307 4.01 4.14 6.79
CA ASN A 307 3.88 4.32 5.33
C ASN A 307 4.52 3.16 4.55
N VAL A 308 5.71 2.72 5.00
CA VAL A 308 6.40 1.56 4.44
C VAL A 308 5.51 0.33 4.57
N ALA A 309 5.02 -0.02 5.77
CA ALA A 309 4.22 -1.22 5.99
C ALA A 309 2.89 -1.22 5.22
N PHE A 310 2.20 -0.08 5.18
CA PHE A 310 0.89 0.05 4.52
C PHE A 310 0.96 -0.09 3.00
N SER A 311 2.15 0.00 2.40
CA SER A 311 2.36 -0.04 0.94
C SER A 311 3.08 -1.31 0.43
N ARG A 312 3.14 -2.38 1.25
CA ARG A 312 3.83 -3.65 0.91
C ARG A 312 3.00 -4.66 0.14
N ALA A 313 1.67 -4.52 0.15
CA ALA A 313 0.77 -5.42 -0.57
C ALA A 313 0.57 -4.99 -2.02
N LYS A 314 0.66 -5.96 -2.95
CA LYS A 314 0.27 -5.75 -4.36
C LYS A 314 -1.23 -5.95 -4.57
N TYR A 315 -1.82 -6.97 -3.95
CA TYR A 315 -3.21 -7.36 -4.22
C TYR A 315 -4.11 -7.27 -3.01
N HIS A 316 -3.71 -7.85 -1.87
CA HIS A 316 -4.57 -7.95 -0.70
C HIS A 316 -3.81 -7.73 0.59
N MET A 317 -4.47 -7.11 1.57
CA MET A 317 -3.94 -6.87 2.90
C MET A 317 -4.96 -7.24 3.98
N ALA A 318 -4.51 -8.00 4.99
CA ALA A 318 -5.26 -8.26 6.21
C ALA A 318 -4.64 -7.46 7.36
N ILE A 319 -5.44 -6.63 8.01
CA ILE A 319 -5.05 -5.92 9.23
C ILE A 319 -5.59 -6.70 10.41
N VAL A 320 -4.69 -7.28 11.22
CA VAL A 320 -5.03 -8.08 12.40
C VAL A 320 -4.73 -7.23 13.62
N SER A 321 -5.76 -6.95 14.42
CA SER A 321 -5.65 -5.99 15.53
C SER A 321 -6.53 -6.36 16.72
N SER A 322 -5.98 -6.24 17.92
CA SER A 322 -6.75 -6.31 19.18
C SER A 322 -7.24 -4.97 19.68
N ILE A 323 -7.03 -3.89 18.92
CA ILE A 323 -7.59 -2.56 19.21
C ILE A 323 -8.34 -1.98 18.01
N ARG A 324 -9.37 -1.18 18.31
CA ARG A 324 -10.02 -0.31 17.33
C ARG A 324 -9.35 1.06 17.32
N HIS A 325 -9.54 1.81 16.25
CA HIS A 325 -9.03 3.19 16.14
C HIS A 325 -9.49 4.08 17.32
N THR A 326 -10.69 3.86 17.86
CA THR A 326 -11.22 4.61 19.01
C THR A 326 -10.44 4.40 20.32
N ALA A 327 -9.65 3.34 20.41
CA ALA A 327 -8.82 3.07 21.59
C ALA A 327 -7.58 3.96 21.63
N ILE A 328 -7.11 4.49 20.50
CA ILE A 328 -5.88 5.29 20.43
C ILE A 328 -6.20 6.76 20.75
N THR A 329 -5.70 7.24 21.90
CA THR A 329 -6.02 8.59 22.41
C THR A 329 -4.85 9.57 22.41
N ASN A 330 -3.61 9.12 22.20
CA ASN A 330 -2.42 9.97 22.10
C ASN A 330 -2.22 10.53 20.68
N ASP A 331 -3.27 11.11 20.11
CA ASP A 331 -3.29 11.61 18.73
C ASP A 331 -2.51 12.91 18.49
N TYR A 332 -1.95 13.50 19.54
CA TYR A 332 -0.93 14.54 19.44
C TYR A 332 0.40 14.00 18.89
N ASN A 333 0.65 12.69 18.96
CA ASN A 333 1.81 12.05 18.38
C ASN A 333 1.51 11.66 16.91
N THR A 334 2.35 12.11 15.97
CA THR A 334 2.13 11.90 14.54
C THR A 334 2.04 10.43 14.13
N GLY A 335 2.89 9.56 14.67
CA GLY A 335 2.86 8.13 14.39
C GLY A 335 1.60 7.46 14.96
N ALA A 336 1.24 7.74 16.21
CA ALA A 336 0.01 7.23 16.82
C ALA A 336 -1.26 7.71 16.10
N ALA A 337 -1.31 9.00 15.72
CA ALA A 337 -2.40 9.55 14.92
C ALA A 337 -2.50 8.87 13.54
N THR A 338 -1.35 8.59 12.90
CA THR A 338 -1.30 7.89 11.62
C THR A 338 -1.83 6.46 11.75
N LEU A 339 -1.41 5.72 12.79
CA LEU A 339 -1.93 4.39 13.09
C LEU A 339 -3.44 4.42 13.32
N ARG A 340 -3.92 5.35 14.17
CA ARG A 340 -5.35 5.53 14.43
C ARG A 340 -6.14 5.74 13.14
N ASP A 341 -5.71 6.70 12.33
CA ASP A 341 -6.42 7.05 11.10
C ASP A 341 -6.38 5.88 10.11
N TYR A 342 -5.29 5.11 10.05
CA TYR A 342 -5.21 3.91 9.20
C TYR A 342 -6.12 2.78 9.67
N LEU A 343 -6.20 2.51 10.98
CA LEU A 343 -7.14 1.51 11.51
C LEU A 343 -8.58 1.93 11.23
N HIS A 344 -8.89 3.24 11.29
CA HIS A 344 -10.21 3.75 10.91
C HIS A 344 -10.49 3.54 9.43
N TYR A 345 -9.52 3.84 8.57
CA TYR A 345 -9.61 3.60 7.12
C TYR A 345 -9.82 2.12 6.79
N ALA A 346 -9.00 1.24 7.35
CA ALA A 346 -9.07 -0.20 7.11
C ALA A 346 -10.39 -0.81 7.61
N ASP A 347 -10.88 -0.41 8.78
CA ASP A 347 -12.18 -0.84 9.31
C ASP A 347 -13.35 -0.32 8.46
N ALA A 348 -13.30 0.93 7.99
CA ALA A 348 -14.31 1.49 7.09
C ALA A 348 -14.34 0.75 5.75
N HIS A 349 -13.17 0.51 5.16
CA HIS A 349 -13.03 -0.20 3.89
C HIS A 349 -13.46 -1.67 4.00
N SER A 350 -12.98 -2.38 5.03
CA SER A 350 -13.35 -3.77 5.33
C SER A 350 -14.87 -3.94 5.49
N ALA A 351 -15.53 -2.96 6.12
CA ALA A 351 -16.96 -2.92 6.34
C ALA A 351 -17.77 -2.31 5.17
N GLN A 352 -17.12 -2.00 4.04
CA GLN A 352 -17.75 -1.44 2.84
C GLN A 352 -18.44 -0.07 3.06
N ARG A 353 -17.94 0.72 4.02
CA ARG A 353 -18.39 2.09 4.32
C ARG A 353 -17.61 3.12 3.50
N HIS A 354 -17.79 3.08 2.18
CA HIS A 354 -17.04 3.91 1.22
C HIS A 354 -17.09 5.41 1.51
N GLU A 355 -18.26 5.96 1.80
CA GLU A 355 -18.40 7.40 2.10
C GLU A 355 -17.55 7.80 3.30
N GLU A 356 -17.49 6.95 4.32
CA GLU A 356 -16.70 7.20 5.53
C GLU A 356 -15.19 7.15 5.23
N ALA A 357 -14.74 6.15 4.47
CA ALA A 357 -13.36 6.04 4.04
C ALA A 357 -12.94 7.25 3.18
N THR A 358 -13.75 7.64 2.20
CA THR A 358 -13.50 8.81 1.34
C THR A 358 -13.46 10.11 2.15
N ASN A 359 -14.41 10.30 3.08
CA ASN A 359 -14.43 11.47 3.96
C ASN A 359 -13.20 11.53 4.87
N LEU A 360 -12.68 10.38 5.32
CA LEU A 360 -11.42 10.32 6.05
C LEU A 360 -10.24 10.77 5.17
N LEU A 361 -10.12 10.26 3.94
CA LEU A 361 -9.06 10.67 3.00
C LEU A 361 -9.10 12.18 2.71
N HIS A 362 -10.29 12.75 2.48
CA HIS A 362 -10.44 14.19 2.28
C HIS A 362 -10.04 15.01 3.52
N ARG A 363 -10.34 14.53 4.73
CA ARG A 363 -9.89 15.20 5.97
C ARG A 363 -8.37 15.20 6.10
N LEU A 364 -7.70 14.10 5.71
CA LEU A 364 -6.24 14.02 5.68
C LEU A 364 -5.64 15.06 4.73
N ALA A 365 -6.26 15.27 3.57
CA ALA A 365 -5.87 16.29 2.60
C ALA A 365 -5.97 17.71 3.18
N LEU A 366 -7.12 18.03 3.79
CA LEU A 366 -7.41 19.35 4.37
C LEU A 366 -6.50 19.67 5.56
N ALA A 367 -6.11 18.67 6.34
CA ALA A 367 -5.22 18.85 7.48
C ALA A 367 -3.79 19.27 7.06
N ARG A 368 -3.33 18.90 5.86
CA ARG A 368 -1.97 19.22 5.37
C ARG A 368 -1.90 20.52 4.54
N ARG A 369 -3.01 21.07 4.03
CA ARG A 369 -3.00 22.34 3.28
C ARG A 369 -4.22 23.25 3.51
N LEU A 370 -3.92 24.56 3.66
CA LEU A 370 -4.81 25.72 3.43
C LEU A 370 -5.22 25.91 1.95
N THR A 371 -4.90 24.98 1.06
CA THR A 371 -5.24 25.08 -0.37
C THR A 371 -6.48 24.28 -0.66
N THR A 372 -7.48 24.96 -1.20
CA THR A 372 -8.66 24.41 -1.85
C THR A 372 -8.29 23.16 -2.64
N VAL A 373 -8.65 21.98 -2.13
CA VAL A 373 -8.90 20.84 -3.00
C VAL A 373 -9.94 21.37 -3.98
N ASP A 374 -9.60 21.43 -5.26
CA ASP A 374 -10.54 21.86 -6.29
C ASP A 374 -11.56 20.73 -6.46
N THR A 375 -12.47 20.63 -5.48
CA THR A 375 -13.59 19.69 -5.47
C THR A 375 -14.69 20.19 -6.38
N THR A 376 -14.48 21.23 -7.19
CA THR A 376 -15.45 21.62 -8.21
C THR A 376 -15.63 20.43 -9.13
N PRO A 377 -16.83 19.82 -9.15
CA PRO A 377 -17.11 18.75 -10.08
C PRO A 377 -16.82 19.30 -11.47
N ASN A 378 -16.03 18.56 -12.26
CA ASN A 378 -15.76 18.92 -13.62
C ASN A 378 -17.09 18.87 -14.37
N THR A 379 -17.77 20.02 -14.40
CA THR A 379 -19.15 20.19 -14.84
C THR A 379 -19.17 20.37 -16.34
N SER A 380 -18.45 19.47 -17.03
CA SER A 380 -18.45 19.36 -18.47
C SER A 380 -19.88 19.07 -18.95
N ALA A 381 -20.37 19.89 -19.88
CA ALA A 381 -21.67 19.67 -20.52
C ALA A 381 -21.72 18.29 -21.20
N LEU A 382 -20.59 17.83 -21.76
CA LEU A 382 -20.44 16.51 -22.35
C LEU A 382 -20.66 15.41 -21.29
N LYS A 383 -19.99 15.50 -20.14
CA LYS A 383 -20.13 14.54 -19.03
C LYS A 383 -21.59 14.41 -18.58
N ARG A 384 -22.30 15.53 -18.48
CA ARG A 384 -23.73 15.56 -18.13
C ARG A 384 -24.59 14.84 -19.17
N GLN A 385 -24.43 15.20 -20.45
CA GLN A 385 -25.23 14.63 -21.54
C GLN A 385 -25.00 13.12 -21.69
N VAL A 386 -23.74 12.68 -21.68
CA VAL A 386 -23.40 11.24 -21.76
C VAL A 386 -23.98 10.47 -20.57
N THR A 387 -23.92 11.05 -19.36
CA THR A 387 -24.52 10.44 -18.17
C THR A 387 -26.04 10.29 -18.29
N GLU A 388 -26.73 11.34 -18.72
CA GLU A 388 -28.19 11.33 -18.87
C GLU A 388 -28.64 10.27 -19.88
N VAL A 389 -28.00 10.22 -21.05
CA VAL A 389 -28.29 9.22 -22.08
C VAL A 389 -28.09 7.78 -21.59
N LEU A 390 -27.01 7.51 -20.86
CA LEU A 390 -26.74 6.18 -20.32
C LEU A 390 -27.75 5.78 -19.23
N ARG A 391 -28.15 6.73 -18.37
CA ARG A 391 -29.20 6.51 -17.36
C ARG A 391 -30.57 6.27 -17.98
N ASP A 392 -30.92 7.04 -19.02
CA ASP A 392 -32.18 6.87 -19.78
C ASP A 392 -32.22 5.50 -20.49
N ALA A 393 -31.06 4.98 -20.90
CA ALA A 393 -30.91 3.63 -21.43
C ALA A 393 -30.94 2.52 -20.35
N GLY A 394 -31.15 2.87 -19.07
CA GLY A 394 -31.34 1.93 -17.95
C GLY A 394 -30.05 1.48 -17.27
N TRP A 395 -28.92 2.15 -17.51
CA TRP A 395 -27.66 1.85 -16.82
C TRP A 395 -27.49 2.65 -15.53
N ILE A 396 -26.80 2.06 -14.55
CA ILE A 396 -26.33 2.79 -13.37
C ILE A 396 -25.00 3.43 -13.73
N VAL A 397 -24.87 4.73 -13.46
CA VAL A 397 -23.73 5.54 -13.87
C VAL A 397 -23.15 6.27 -12.67
N ASP A 398 -21.90 5.96 -12.37
CA ASP A 398 -21.05 6.67 -11.41
C ASP A 398 -20.12 7.62 -12.16
N GLN A 399 -19.87 8.79 -11.58
CA GLN A 399 -19.02 9.82 -12.17
C GLN A 399 -17.74 9.98 -11.35
N ASP A 400 -16.66 10.40 -12.02
CA ASP A 400 -15.38 10.72 -11.39
C ASP A 400 -14.85 9.59 -10.48
N VAL A 401 -14.93 8.35 -10.98
CA VAL A 401 -14.56 7.13 -10.25
C VAL A 401 -13.04 7.08 -10.09
N GLY A 402 -12.61 7.03 -8.83
CA GLY A 402 -11.22 7.01 -8.41
C GLY A 402 -11.00 7.77 -7.10
N GLN A 403 -9.94 7.43 -6.39
CA GLN A 403 -9.55 8.01 -5.11
C GLN A 403 -8.33 8.96 -5.26
N SER A 404 -7.64 8.98 -6.40
CA SER A 404 -6.62 9.98 -6.74
C SER A 404 -7.13 11.10 -7.66
N HIS A 405 -6.19 11.92 -8.17
CA HIS A 405 -6.45 12.89 -9.22
C HIS A 405 -6.70 12.26 -10.59
N PHE A 406 -6.20 11.04 -10.83
CA PHE A 406 -6.56 10.28 -12.03
C PHE A 406 -7.87 9.54 -11.77
N ARG A 407 -8.90 9.85 -12.58
CA ARG A 407 -10.26 9.33 -12.42
C ARG A 407 -10.83 8.95 -13.77
N ILE A 408 -11.76 8.00 -13.73
CA ILE A 408 -12.61 7.69 -14.88
C ILE A 408 -13.81 8.62 -14.82
N ASP A 409 -14.01 9.36 -15.90
CA ASP A 409 -15.06 10.39 -15.98
C ASP A 409 -16.45 9.82 -15.71
N ILE A 410 -16.74 8.67 -16.32
CA ILE A 410 -18.02 7.98 -16.26
C ILE A 410 -17.75 6.47 -16.21
N ALA A 411 -18.25 5.78 -15.19
CA ALA A 411 -18.21 4.33 -15.09
C ALA A 411 -19.62 3.75 -15.08
N VAL A 412 -19.83 2.68 -15.86
CA VAL A 412 -21.16 2.12 -16.13
C VAL A 412 -21.30 0.72 -15.55
N LYS A 413 -22.41 0.47 -14.87
CA LYS A 413 -22.76 -0.84 -14.26
C LYS A 413 -24.26 -1.12 -14.32
N LYS A 414 -24.65 -2.33 -13.90
CA LYS A 414 -26.03 -2.74 -13.59
C LYS A 414 -26.16 -3.16 -12.14
N SER A 415 -27.41 -3.20 -11.67
CA SER A 415 -27.73 -3.74 -10.35
C SER A 415 -27.30 -5.20 -10.27
N GLY A 416 -26.48 -5.54 -9.29
CA GLY A 416 -25.95 -6.89 -9.07
C GLY A 416 -24.64 -7.21 -9.80
N ASP A 417 -24.09 -6.27 -10.58
CA ASP A 417 -22.74 -6.45 -11.14
C ASP A 417 -21.68 -6.41 -10.03
N SER A 418 -20.66 -7.27 -10.13
CA SER A 418 -19.47 -7.29 -9.27
C SER A 418 -18.32 -6.45 -9.82
N LYS A 419 -18.44 -5.89 -11.02
CA LYS A 419 -17.47 -4.97 -11.63
C LYS A 419 -18.15 -3.99 -12.59
N TYR A 420 -17.52 -2.85 -12.85
CA TYR A 420 -17.95 -1.96 -13.92
C TYR A 420 -17.80 -2.64 -15.29
N ARG A 421 -18.74 -2.35 -16.19
CA ARG A 421 -18.76 -2.91 -17.56
C ARG A 421 -18.01 -2.03 -18.56
N LEU A 422 -18.01 -0.71 -18.33
CA LEU A 422 -17.39 0.26 -19.21
C LEU A 422 -16.94 1.50 -18.42
N GLY A 423 -15.68 1.88 -18.58
CA GLY A 423 -15.17 3.20 -18.28
C GLY A 423 -15.21 4.09 -19.52
N VAL A 424 -15.70 5.32 -19.39
CA VAL A 424 -15.73 6.30 -20.48
C VAL A 424 -14.81 7.44 -20.09
N LEU A 425 -13.85 7.75 -20.96
CA LEU A 425 -12.94 8.88 -20.85
C LEU A 425 -13.39 10.00 -21.79
N LEU A 426 -13.43 11.24 -21.29
CA LEU A 426 -13.91 12.41 -22.01
C LEU A 426 -12.76 13.36 -22.36
N ASP A 427 -12.91 14.11 -23.45
CA ASP A 427 -11.99 15.18 -23.84
C ASP A 427 -12.41 16.55 -23.27
N ASP A 428 -12.38 16.67 -21.94
CA ASP A 428 -12.76 17.90 -21.24
C ASP A 428 -11.58 18.89 -21.04
N ALA A 429 -11.70 19.82 -20.09
CA ALA A 429 -10.67 20.84 -19.83
C ALA A 429 -9.27 20.23 -19.56
N GLY A 430 -9.19 19.07 -18.89
CA GLY A 430 -7.91 18.38 -18.63
C GLY A 430 -7.29 17.71 -19.86
N TYR A 431 -8.05 17.57 -20.95
CA TYR A 431 -7.60 16.98 -22.20
C TYR A 431 -6.57 17.85 -22.94
N ARG A 432 -6.65 19.19 -22.81
CA ARG A 432 -5.73 20.13 -23.49
C ARG A 432 -4.35 20.20 -22.85
N ASP A 433 -4.30 20.12 -21.53
CA ASP A 433 -3.08 20.39 -20.76
C ASP A 433 -2.27 19.11 -20.47
N SER A 434 -2.74 17.94 -20.93
CA SER A 434 -2.06 16.66 -20.76
C SER A 434 -1.16 16.31 -21.94
N ASP A 435 -0.07 15.59 -21.65
CA ASP A 435 0.80 15.02 -22.66
C ASP A 435 0.00 14.03 -23.55
N PRO A 436 0.02 14.17 -24.89
CA PRO A 436 -0.77 13.31 -25.77
C PRO A 436 -0.43 11.82 -25.66
N PHE A 437 0.85 11.47 -25.42
CA PHE A 437 1.24 10.07 -25.26
C PHE A 437 0.69 9.50 -23.96
N GLU A 438 0.81 10.24 -22.86
CA GLU A 438 0.19 9.85 -21.59
C GLU A 438 -1.32 9.65 -21.74
N ARG A 439 -1.98 10.61 -22.39
CA ARG A 439 -3.44 10.68 -22.54
C ARG A 439 -4.02 9.58 -23.43
N ASP A 440 -3.45 9.38 -24.61
CA ASP A 440 -4.05 8.54 -25.65
C ASP A 440 -3.45 7.13 -25.69
N VAL A 441 -2.29 6.91 -25.06
CA VAL A 441 -1.58 5.62 -25.08
C VAL A 441 -1.41 5.07 -23.67
N GLN A 442 -0.78 5.81 -22.76
CA GLN A 442 -0.40 5.29 -21.44
C GLN A 442 -1.60 5.04 -20.53
N ARG A 443 -2.47 6.05 -20.31
CA ARG A 443 -3.65 5.93 -19.45
C ARG A 443 -4.61 4.85 -19.94
N PRO A 444 -4.95 4.78 -21.24
CA PRO A 444 -5.83 3.73 -21.75
C PRO A 444 -5.24 2.34 -21.55
N LYS A 445 -3.96 2.18 -21.89
CA LYS A 445 -3.27 0.90 -21.75
C LYS A 445 -3.21 0.46 -20.28
N LEU A 446 -2.91 1.39 -19.38
CA LEU A 446 -2.82 1.11 -17.96
C LEU A 446 -4.18 0.70 -17.37
N LEU A 447 -5.27 1.40 -17.72
CA LEU A 447 -6.62 1.01 -17.31
C LEU A 447 -6.96 -0.41 -17.78
N GLN A 448 -6.64 -0.73 -19.03
CA GLN A 448 -6.85 -2.07 -19.60
C GLN A 448 -6.00 -3.15 -18.90
N ASP A 449 -4.76 -2.84 -18.55
CA ASP A 449 -3.88 -3.75 -17.80
C ASP A 449 -4.37 -3.98 -16.35
N PHE A 450 -5.29 -3.15 -15.87
CA PHE A 450 -6.00 -3.27 -14.59
C PHE A 450 -7.45 -3.76 -14.78
N GLY A 451 -7.76 -4.37 -15.93
CA GLY A 451 -9.02 -5.05 -16.24
C GLY A 451 -10.08 -4.19 -16.90
N TRP A 452 -9.94 -2.86 -16.87
CA TRP A 452 -10.99 -1.97 -17.37
C TRP A 452 -11.21 -2.14 -18.87
N THR A 453 -12.48 -2.33 -19.24
CA THR A 453 -12.93 -1.98 -20.59
C THR A 453 -13.16 -0.48 -20.66
N ILE A 454 -12.49 0.19 -21.60
CA ILE A 454 -12.57 1.64 -21.74
C ILE A 454 -12.94 2.09 -23.16
N THR A 455 -13.55 3.27 -23.26
CA THR A 455 -13.75 3.98 -24.52
C THR A 455 -13.54 5.47 -24.34
N HIS A 456 -13.08 6.14 -25.41
CA HIS A 456 -13.06 7.60 -25.47
C HIS A 456 -14.31 8.11 -26.17
N VAL A 457 -14.87 9.19 -25.62
CA VAL A 457 -15.89 10.01 -26.29
C VAL A 457 -15.29 11.39 -26.52
N LEU A 458 -15.14 11.74 -27.79
CA LEU A 458 -14.68 13.06 -28.19
C LEU A 458 -15.88 14.00 -28.28
N GLY A 459 -15.76 15.19 -27.71
CA GLY A 459 -16.79 16.22 -27.71
C GLY A 459 -17.10 16.70 -29.12
N LYS A 460 -16.12 16.63 -30.03
CA LYS A 460 -16.34 16.84 -31.46
C LYS A 460 -17.32 15.79 -32.03
N ASP A 461 -17.06 14.50 -31.81
CA ASP A 461 -17.87 13.43 -32.38
C ASP A 461 -19.26 13.41 -31.75
N TRP A 462 -19.34 13.71 -30.45
CA TRP A 462 -20.61 13.89 -29.74
C TRP A 462 -21.40 15.09 -30.26
N TYR A 463 -20.74 16.19 -30.63
CA TYR A 463 -21.40 17.35 -31.23
C TYR A 463 -21.89 17.07 -32.65
N ASP A 464 -21.11 16.34 -33.44
CA ASP A 464 -21.42 16.01 -34.84
C ASP A 464 -22.62 15.05 -34.95
N ASP A 465 -22.65 13.96 -34.17
CA ASP A 465 -23.78 13.01 -34.15
C ASP A 465 -23.94 12.34 -32.77
N PRO A 466 -24.66 12.99 -31.82
CA PRO A 466 -24.91 12.41 -30.50
C PRO A 466 -25.68 11.09 -30.57
N GLY A 467 -26.51 10.88 -31.60
CA GLY A 467 -27.32 9.68 -31.77
C GLY A 467 -26.46 8.46 -32.10
N ALA A 468 -25.50 8.62 -33.02
CA ALA A 468 -24.54 7.56 -33.34
C ALA A 468 -23.65 7.20 -32.16
N GLU A 469 -23.12 8.19 -31.43
CA GLU A 469 -22.28 7.95 -30.24
C GLU A 469 -23.07 7.29 -29.11
N THR A 470 -24.33 7.68 -28.90
CA THR A 470 -25.24 7.01 -27.96
C THR A 470 -25.39 5.53 -28.28
N GLN A 471 -25.67 5.19 -29.55
CA GLN A 471 -25.82 3.79 -29.98
C GLN A 471 -24.52 3.00 -29.86
N ARG A 472 -23.36 3.65 -30.08
CA ARG A 472 -22.05 3.05 -29.87
C ARG A 472 -21.82 2.73 -28.38
N LEU A 473 -22.07 3.68 -27.47
CA LEU A 473 -21.91 3.49 -26.03
C LEU A 473 -22.81 2.37 -25.49
N ILE A 474 -24.09 2.37 -25.86
CA ILE A 474 -25.04 1.32 -25.43
C ILE A 474 -24.58 -0.07 -25.90
N ARG A 475 -24.08 -0.18 -27.13
CA ARG A 475 -23.52 -1.45 -27.65
C ARG A 475 -22.30 -1.91 -26.86
N LEU A 476 -21.40 -0.99 -26.50
CA LEU A 476 -20.21 -1.32 -25.70
C LEU A 476 -20.60 -1.77 -24.29
N CYS A 477 -21.55 -1.11 -23.62
CA CYS A 477 -22.04 -1.52 -22.31
C CYS A 477 -22.70 -2.91 -22.33
N ALA A 478 -23.34 -3.27 -23.44
CA ALA A 478 -24.04 -4.55 -23.61
C ALA A 478 -23.17 -5.69 -24.14
N ALA A 479 -21.95 -5.41 -24.60
CA ALA A 479 -21.00 -6.45 -24.96
C ALA A 479 -20.54 -7.14 -23.66
N ASP A 480 -20.94 -8.39 -23.45
CA ASP A 480 -20.44 -9.18 -22.33
C ASP A 480 -18.95 -9.44 -22.55
N ASN A 481 -18.11 -8.58 -21.97
CA ASN A 481 -16.66 -8.74 -21.92
C ASN A 481 -16.27 -9.71 -20.79
N HIS A 482 -16.90 -10.89 -20.76
CA HIS A 482 -16.32 -12.06 -20.10
C HIS A 482 -15.25 -12.62 -21.04
N ARG A 483 -14.07 -11.99 -21.02
CA ARG A 483 -12.85 -12.68 -21.36
C ARG A 483 -12.24 -13.23 -20.08
#